data_AF-A0A7Y1XVF5-F1
#
_entry.id   AF-A0A7Y1XVF5-F1
#
_cell.length_a   1.000
_cell.length_b   1.000
_cell.length_c   1.000
_cell.angle_alpha   90.00
_cell.angle_beta   90.00
_cell.angle_gamma   90.00
#
_symmetry.space_group_name_H-M   'P 1'
#
loop_
_entity.id
_entity.type
_entity.pdbx_description
1 polymer ?
#
loop_
_entity_poly.entity_id
_entity_poly.type
_entity_poly.pdbx_seq_one_letter_code
_entity_poly.pdbx_strand_id
1 'polypeptide(L)'
;MDLTTTPPPTYGLDIETDTTTGGLDPATAAIVAVALAGDGWQRVFDGPEDRLLTELDAAIRELDPGVLVTWNGSRFDLPFLIDRANLHDQRLGLRIVADRRFRTYRDPLPGHEGGYVATWYHHQHLDAYQVYRRDVGASLGLPCGLKPLARMVGLRPVEVDRENIHRLSAAELAEYVASDAVLTRELALRRWANACRSIDQLT
;
A
#
# COMPACT_ATOMS: atom_id res chain seq x y z
N MET A 1 -14.97 -10.89 -19.30
CA MET A 1 -15.28 -11.16 -17.88
C MET A 1 -15.80 -9.85 -17.31
N ASP A 2 -16.99 -9.86 -16.70
CA ASP A 2 -17.52 -8.65 -16.06
C ASP A 2 -16.78 -8.45 -14.73
N LEU A 3 -15.84 -7.50 -14.71
CA LEU A 3 -15.05 -7.18 -13.53
C LEU A 3 -15.91 -6.61 -12.40
N THR A 4 -17.22 -6.39 -12.57
CA THR A 4 -18.08 -5.86 -11.50
C THR A 4 -18.68 -6.94 -10.60
N THR A 5 -18.67 -8.21 -11.01
CA THR A 5 -19.30 -9.32 -10.27
C THR A 5 -18.32 -10.28 -9.60
N THR A 6 -17.15 -10.51 -10.20
CA THR A 6 -16.08 -11.34 -9.60
C THR A 6 -14.75 -10.60 -9.70
N PRO A 7 -14.06 -10.33 -8.57
CA PRO A 7 -12.74 -9.73 -8.60
C PRO A 7 -11.71 -10.70 -9.22
N PRO A 8 -10.73 -10.19 -9.99
CA PRO A 8 -9.54 -10.97 -10.34
C PRO A 8 -8.71 -11.24 -9.06
N PRO A 9 -7.61 -12.01 -9.14
CA PRO A 9 -6.66 -12.09 -8.05
C PRO A 9 -6.32 -10.69 -7.53
N THR A 10 -6.49 -10.49 -6.23
CA THR A 10 -6.36 -9.18 -5.57
C THR A 10 -5.46 -9.35 -4.37
N TYR A 11 -4.47 -8.48 -4.25
CA TYR A 11 -3.40 -8.59 -3.27
C TYR A 11 -3.26 -7.28 -2.50
N GLY A 12 -3.27 -7.33 -1.18
CA GLY A 12 -2.98 -6.16 -0.35
C GLY A 12 -1.47 -5.98 -0.19
N LEU A 13 -1.02 -4.73 -0.21
CA LEU A 13 0.37 -4.34 0.04
C LEU A 13 0.39 -3.18 1.05
N ASP A 14 1.31 -3.26 1.99
CA ASP A 14 1.56 -2.22 3.00
C ASP A 14 3.05 -2.22 3.38
N ILE A 15 3.62 -1.04 3.64
CA ILE A 15 5.02 -0.87 4.04
C ILE A 15 5.12 -0.25 5.44
N GLU A 16 6.14 -0.65 6.19
CA GLU A 16 6.56 0.02 7.41
C GLU A 16 7.96 0.60 7.28
N THR A 17 8.13 1.79 7.84
CA THR A 17 9.34 2.61 7.71
C THR A 17 9.95 2.94 9.06
N ASP A 18 11.25 3.18 9.08
CA ASP A 18 11.97 3.55 10.29
C ASP A 18 11.50 4.92 10.80
N THR A 19 10.79 4.91 11.92
CA THR A 19 10.27 6.14 12.56
C THR A 19 11.30 6.89 13.39
N THR A 20 12.48 6.33 13.65
CA THR A 20 13.54 7.03 14.41
C THR A 20 14.12 8.22 13.65
N THR A 21 14.03 8.23 12.33
CA THR A 21 14.47 9.31 11.43
C THR A 21 13.31 10.06 10.79
N GLY A 22 12.12 9.98 11.38
CA GLY A 22 10.92 10.70 10.96
C GLY A 22 9.94 9.88 10.11
N GLY A 23 10.32 8.69 9.61
CA GLY A 23 9.45 7.70 8.93
C GLY A 23 8.82 8.13 7.60
N LEU A 24 8.80 9.42 7.28
CA LEU A 24 8.02 9.95 6.14
C LEU A 24 8.89 10.48 4.99
N ASP A 25 10.22 10.49 5.15
CA ASP A 25 11.15 10.96 4.13
C ASP A 25 11.97 9.78 3.58
N PRO A 26 11.79 9.38 2.31
CA PRO A 26 12.53 8.26 1.73
C PRO A 26 14.03 8.53 1.60
N ALA A 27 14.50 9.78 1.72
CA ALA A 27 15.93 10.09 1.76
C ALA A 27 16.59 9.65 3.08
N THR A 28 15.83 9.56 4.17
CA THR A 28 16.38 9.31 5.53
C THR A 28 15.79 8.12 6.26
N ALA A 29 14.57 7.70 5.92
CA ALA A 29 13.90 6.56 6.53
C ALA A 29 13.99 5.32 5.63
N ALA A 30 14.51 4.22 6.19
CA ALA A 30 14.53 2.92 5.52
C ALA A 30 13.17 2.22 5.64
N ILE A 31 12.87 1.34 4.70
CA ILE A 31 11.80 0.36 4.82
C ILE A 31 12.30 -0.76 5.73
N VAL A 32 11.54 -1.03 6.79
CA VAL A 32 11.90 -2.02 7.82
C VAL A 32 11.08 -3.30 7.70
N ALA A 33 9.88 -3.21 7.11
CA ALA A 33 9.06 -4.37 6.78
C ALA A 33 8.09 -4.05 5.64
N VAL A 34 7.71 -5.07 4.88
CA VAL A 34 6.63 -5.00 3.87
C VAL A 34 5.77 -6.24 4.00
N ALA A 35 4.45 -6.09 3.85
CA ALA A 35 3.55 -7.23 3.75
C ALA A 35 2.85 -7.30 2.40
N LEU A 36 2.67 -8.54 1.94
CA LEU A 36 1.74 -8.92 0.88
C LEU A 36 0.67 -9.83 1.46
N ALA A 37 -0.59 -9.60 1.10
CA ALA A 37 -1.71 -10.44 1.51
C ALA A 37 -2.55 -10.86 0.31
N GLY A 38 -2.85 -12.15 0.18
CA GLY A 38 -3.77 -12.69 -0.83
C GLY A 38 -4.93 -13.42 -0.18
N ASP A 39 -5.55 -14.33 -0.94
CA ASP A 39 -6.69 -15.10 -0.43
C ASP A 39 -6.23 -16.19 0.55
N GLY A 40 -6.47 -15.98 1.85
CA GLY A 40 -6.11 -16.93 2.90
C GLY A 40 -4.61 -17.03 3.21
N TRP A 41 -3.78 -16.12 2.67
CA TRP A 41 -2.34 -16.10 2.94
C TRP A 41 -1.81 -14.68 3.13
N GLN A 42 -0.71 -14.59 3.87
CA GLN A 42 0.09 -13.37 4.05
C GLN A 42 1.58 -13.72 3.98
N ARG A 43 2.39 -12.78 3.52
CA ARG A 43 3.85 -12.88 3.49
C ARG A 43 4.44 -11.56 3.95
N VAL A 44 5.33 -11.62 4.92
CA VAL A 44 6.08 -10.47 5.42
C VAL A 44 7.53 -10.59 4.94
N PHE A 45 8.08 -9.48 4.49
CA PHE A 45 9.49 -9.32 4.13
C PHE A 45 10.11 -8.35 5.12
N ASP A 46 11.19 -8.77 5.77
CA ASP A 46 11.93 -7.99 6.76
C ASP A 46 13.45 -8.21 6.61
N GLY A 47 14.26 -7.58 7.46
CA GLY A 47 15.72 -7.68 7.41
C GLY A 47 16.38 -6.56 6.60
N PRO A 48 17.59 -6.78 6.04
CA PRO A 48 18.29 -5.78 5.25
C PRO A 48 17.42 -5.29 4.07
N GLU A 49 17.25 -3.96 3.96
CA GLU A 49 16.32 -3.33 3.03
C GLU A 49 16.58 -3.71 1.57
N ASP A 50 17.84 -3.84 1.16
CA ASP A 50 18.24 -4.26 -0.19
C ASP A 50 17.73 -5.67 -0.52
N ARG A 51 17.81 -6.60 0.44
CA ARG A 51 17.30 -7.96 0.27
C ARG A 51 15.80 -8.00 0.30
N LEU A 52 15.18 -7.29 1.24
CA LEU A 52 13.73 -7.15 1.36
C LEU A 52 13.12 -6.66 0.04
N LEU A 53 13.69 -5.61 -0.57
CA LEU A 53 13.21 -5.07 -1.84
C LEU A 53 13.35 -6.07 -2.99
N THR A 54 14.46 -6.79 -3.06
CA THR A 54 14.68 -7.85 -4.06
C THR A 54 13.69 -9.00 -3.91
N GLU A 55 13.45 -9.45 -2.68
CA GLU A 55 12.54 -10.57 -2.38
C GLU A 55 11.08 -10.18 -2.61
N LEU A 56 10.69 -8.96 -2.25
CA LEU A 56 9.37 -8.40 -2.53
C LEU A 56 9.12 -8.35 -4.04
N ASP A 57 10.05 -7.77 -4.80
CA ASP A 57 9.92 -7.62 -6.25
C ASP A 57 9.83 -8.98 -6.97
N ALA A 58 10.65 -9.95 -6.53
CA ALA A 58 10.57 -11.33 -7.03
C ALA A 58 9.23 -11.98 -6.70
N ALA A 59 8.76 -11.85 -5.45
CA ALA A 59 7.48 -12.42 -5.04
C ALA A 59 6.30 -11.83 -5.83
N ILE A 60 6.29 -10.51 -6.06
CA ILE A 60 5.25 -9.87 -6.89
C ILE A 60 5.32 -10.40 -8.32
N ARG A 61 6.51 -10.55 -8.91
CA ARG A 61 6.66 -11.11 -10.26
C ARG A 61 6.12 -12.54 -10.40
N GLU A 62 6.14 -13.33 -9.32
CA GLU A 62 5.69 -14.72 -9.33
C GLU A 62 4.18 -14.89 -9.13
N LEU A 63 3.48 -13.86 -8.65
CA LEU A 63 2.03 -13.92 -8.43
C LEU A 63 1.25 -14.01 -9.76
N ASP A 64 0.08 -14.64 -9.72
CA ASP A 64 -0.85 -14.62 -10.85
C ASP A 64 -1.27 -13.17 -11.19
N PRO A 65 -1.48 -12.83 -12.48
CA PRO A 65 -1.96 -11.51 -12.86
C PRO A 65 -3.23 -11.08 -12.14
N GLY A 66 -3.19 -9.84 -11.63
CA GLY A 66 -4.19 -9.34 -10.71
C GLY A 66 -4.02 -7.87 -10.36
N VAL A 67 -4.60 -7.48 -9.23
CA VAL A 67 -4.59 -6.10 -8.74
C VAL A 67 -3.85 -6.02 -7.41
N LEU A 68 -2.79 -5.22 -7.36
CA LEU A 68 -2.15 -4.80 -6.12
C LEU A 68 -2.94 -3.63 -5.52
N VAL A 69 -3.33 -3.77 -4.26
CA VAL A 69 -4.16 -2.81 -3.52
C VAL A 69 -3.34 -2.23 -2.40
N THR A 70 -3.31 -0.90 -2.32
CA THR A 70 -2.66 -0.16 -1.22
C THR A 70 -3.67 0.73 -0.50
N TRP A 71 -3.27 1.23 0.67
CA TRP A 71 -4.02 2.27 1.39
C TRP A 71 -3.25 3.58 1.41
N ASN A 72 -3.54 4.48 0.46
CA ASN A 72 -2.80 5.72 0.21
C ASN A 72 -1.41 5.49 -0.46
N GLY A 73 -1.19 4.31 -1.05
CA GLY A 73 0.09 3.96 -1.67
C GLY A 73 0.42 4.73 -2.94
N SER A 74 -0.58 5.27 -3.65
CA SER A 74 -0.33 6.21 -4.75
C SER A 74 0.45 7.45 -4.33
N ARG A 75 0.43 7.82 -3.04
CA ARG A 75 1.09 9.01 -2.51
C ARG A 75 2.21 8.72 -1.53
N PHE A 76 2.33 7.48 -1.07
CA PHE A 76 3.28 7.09 -0.03
C PHE A 76 4.03 5.83 -0.46
N ASP A 77 3.43 4.66 -0.29
CA ASP A 77 4.09 3.36 -0.43
C ASP A 77 4.86 3.20 -1.75
N LEU A 78 4.21 3.50 -2.88
CA LEU A 78 4.78 3.25 -4.21
C LEU A 78 5.94 4.19 -4.56
N PRO A 79 5.82 5.53 -4.43
CA PRO A 79 6.98 6.41 -4.63
C PRO A 79 8.09 6.15 -3.59
N PHE A 80 7.75 5.82 -2.34
CA PHE A 80 8.74 5.47 -1.32
C PHE A 80 9.55 4.23 -1.72
N LEU A 81 8.89 3.16 -2.18
CA LEU A 81 9.54 1.94 -2.69
C LEU A 81 10.48 2.24 -3.86
N ILE A 82 10.10 3.12 -4.80
CA ILE A 82 10.94 3.52 -5.93
C ILE A 82 12.19 4.24 -5.44
N ASP A 83 12.04 5.23 -4.56
CA ASP A 83 13.16 6.03 -4.07
C ASP A 83 14.16 5.17 -3.28
N ARG A 84 13.66 4.30 -2.40
CA ARG A 84 14.50 3.39 -1.63
C ARG A 84 15.21 2.36 -2.51
N ALA A 85 14.53 1.80 -3.52
CA ALA A 85 15.17 0.91 -4.48
C ALA A 85 16.29 1.62 -5.26
N ASN A 86 16.08 2.86 -5.69
CA ASN A 86 17.10 3.65 -6.38
C ASN A 86 18.33 3.90 -5.49
N LEU A 87 18.16 4.12 -4.18
CA LEU A 87 19.28 4.28 -3.24
C LEU A 87 20.13 3.01 -3.08
N HIS A 88 19.55 1.85 -3.37
CA HIS A 88 20.24 0.54 -3.38
C HIS A 88 20.68 0.09 -4.78
N ASP A 89 20.63 0.98 -5.79
CA ASP A 89 20.89 0.68 -7.21
C ASP A 89 20.01 -0.46 -7.77
N GLN A 90 18.81 -0.63 -7.22
CA GLN A 90 17.84 -1.66 -7.62
C GLN A 90 16.75 -1.09 -8.51
N ARG A 91 16.38 -1.86 -9.53
CA ARG A 91 15.26 -1.53 -10.41
C ARG A 91 14.11 -2.51 -10.20
N LEU A 92 13.05 -2.04 -9.56
CA LEU A 92 11.81 -2.79 -9.40
C LEU A 92 11.05 -2.89 -10.72
N GLY A 93 10.15 -3.87 -10.82
CA GLY A 93 9.13 -3.93 -11.87
C GLY A 93 8.02 -2.89 -11.71
N LEU A 94 8.05 -2.12 -10.63
CA LEU A 94 7.13 -1.03 -10.33
C LEU A 94 7.34 0.13 -11.31
N ARG A 95 6.27 0.53 -11.97
CA ARG A 95 6.20 1.70 -12.84
C ARG A 95 5.16 2.65 -12.27
N ILE A 96 5.55 3.91 -12.11
CA ILE A 96 4.68 4.98 -11.62
C ILE A 96 4.63 6.12 -12.64
N VAL A 97 3.46 6.75 -12.80
CA VAL A 97 3.26 7.94 -13.64
C VAL A 97 2.52 8.98 -12.82
N ALA A 98 3.05 10.20 -12.75
CA ALA A 98 2.45 11.29 -11.98
C ALA A 98 1.05 11.60 -12.52
N ASP A 99 0.07 11.74 -11.62
CA ASP A 99 -1.32 11.98 -12.00
C ASP A 99 -1.89 13.19 -11.26
N ARG A 100 -2.45 14.12 -12.04
CA ARG A 100 -3.00 15.40 -11.55
C ARG A 100 -4.16 15.21 -10.59
N ARG A 101 -4.87 14.08 -10.62
CA ARG A 101 -5.97 13.75 -9.70
C ARG A 101 -5.51 13.66 -8.25
N PHE A 102 -4.20 13.50 -8.01
CA PHE A 102 -3.61 13.47 -6.67
C PHE A 102 -3.01 14.81 -6.22
N ARG A 103 -3.19 15.89 -7.00
CA ARG A 103 -2.81 17.24 -6.55
C ARG A 103 -3.81 17.68 -5.47
N THR A 104 -3.37 17.73 -4.21
CA THR A 104 -4.19 18.12 -3.05
C THR A 104 -3.53 19.22 -2.23
N TYR A 105 -4.26 19.76 -1.24
CA TYR A 105 -3.74 20.73 -0.26
C TYR A 105 -2.75 20.17 0.77
N ARG A 106 -2.65 18.84 0.93
CA ARG A 106 -1.62 18.24 1.82
C ARG A 106 -0.33 18.06 1.06
N ASP A 107 0.78 18.31 1.75
CA ASP A 107 2.12 18.14 1.20
C ASP A 107 2.30 16.73 0.62
N PRO A 108 2.95 16.60 -0.54
CA PRO A 108 3.34 15.31 -1.10
C PRO A 108 4.45 14.65 -0.27
N LEU A 109 4.76 13.40 -0.60
CA LEU A 109 5.98 12.75 -0.07
C LEU A 109 7.20 13.63 -0.41
N PRO A 110 8.16 13.84 0.52
CA PRO A 110 9.36 14.62 0.25
C PRO A 110 10.04 14.19 -1.06
N GLY A 111 10.36 15.14 -1.94
CA GLY A 111 10.93 14.87 -3.26
C GLY A 111 9.91 14.67 -4.40
N HIS A 112 8.60 14.59 -4.10
CA HIS A 112 7.55 14.36 -5.10
C HIS A 112 6.60 15.55 -5.25
N GLU A 113 5.97 15.70 -6.42
CA GLU A 113 5.00 16.78 -6.69
C GLU A 113 3.54 16.42 -6.34
N GLY A 114 3.26 15.14 -6.05
CA GLY A 114 1.89 14.65 -5.89
C GLY A 114 1.84 13.13 -5.73
N GLY A 115 0.77 12.53 -6.25
CA GLY A 115 0.60 11.08 -6.30
C GLY A 115 0.66 10.52 -7.70
N TYR A 116 0.68 9.20 -7.77
CA TYR A 116 0.99 8.43 -8.96
C TYR A 116 -0.07 7.37 -9.24
N VAL A 117 -0.29 7.10 -10.53
CA VAL A 117 -0.87 5.84 -10.99
C VAL A 117 0.24 4.82 -11.21
N ALA A 118 -0.05 3.54 -11.04
CA ALA A 118 0.99 2.52 -11.06
C ALA A 118 0.59 1.17 -11.68
N THR A 119 1.62 0.43 -12.08
CA THR A 119 1.60 -1.00 -12.39
C THR A 119 2.87 -1.62 -11.82
N TRP A 120 2.82 -2.89 -11.44
CA TRP A 120 4.01 -3.64 -11.07
C TRP A 120 4.00 -4.96 -11.83
N TYR A 121 4.95 -5.15 -12.75
CA TYR A 121 4.90 -6.25 -13.72
C TYR A 121 3.54 -6.34 -14.44
N HIS A 122 2.89 -7.49 -14.37
CA HIS A 122 1.57 -7.80 -14.93
C HIS A 122 0.42 -7.49 -13.95
N HIS A 123 0.69 -6.75 -12.87
CA HIS A 123 -0.32 -6.29 -11.93
C HIS A 123 -0.70 -4.83 -12.16
N GLN A 124 -2.00 -4.57 -12.17
CA GLN A 124 -2.53 -3.22 -12.07
C GLN A 124 -2.54 -2.78 -10.60
N HIS A 125 -2.66 -1.48 -10.36
CA HIS A 125 -2.74 -0.93 -9.02
C HIS A 125 -4.12 -0.33 -8.71
N LEU A 126 -4.53 -0.41 -7.44
CA LEU A 126 -5.69 0.25 -6.89
C LEU A 126 -5.35 0.88 -5.53
N ASP A 127 -5.45 2.21 -5.43
CA ASP A 127 -5.42 2.90 -4.14
C ASP A 127 -6.82 2.89 -3.51
N ALA A 128 -7.05 1.96 -2.58
CA ALA A 128 -8.34 1.80 -1.91
C ALA A 128 -8.71 3.01 -1.06
N TYR A 129 -7.73 3.76 -0.56
CA TYR A 129 -7.98 4.98 0.21
C TYR A 129 -8.75 6.01 -0.62
N GLN A 130 -8.44 6.17 -1.91
CA GLN A 130 -9.15 7.11 -2.78
C GLN A 130 -10.61 6.72 -3.00
N VAL A 131 -10.89 5.42 -3.11
CA VAL A 131 -12.25 4.89 -3.27
C VAL A 131 -13.09 5.29 -2.05
N TYR A 132 -12.58 5.01 -0.86
CA TYR A 132 -13.29 5.34 0.39
C TYR A 132 -13.38 6.84 0.64
N ARG A 133 -12.34 7.61 0.30
CA ARG A 133 -12.35 9.06 0.48
C ARG A 133 -13.40 9.75 -0.41
N ARG A 134 -13.56 9.30 -1.65
CA ARG A 134 -14.55 9.84 -2.61
C ARG A 134 -15.98 9.42 -2.30
N ASP A 135 -16.17 8.26 -1.65
CA ASP A 135 -17.48 7.72 -1.29
C ASP A 135 -17.85 8.08 0.17
N VAL A 136 -17.33 7.28 1.12
CA VAL A 136 -17.65 7.37 2.55
C VAL A 136 -17.14 8.67 3.17
N GLY A 137 -15.90 9.07 2.87
CA GLY A 137 -15.28 10.27 3.45
C GLY A 137 -16.03 11.55 3.06
N ALA A 138 -16.37 11.68 1.77
CA ALA A 138 -17.14 12.81 1.26
C ALA A 138 -18.59 12.82 1.80
N SER A 139 -19.23 11.66 1.92
CA SER A 139 -20.64 11.56 2.30
C SER A 139 -20.88 11.65 3.81
N LEU A 140 -19.95 11.15 4.64
CA LEU A 140 -20.11 11.06 6.10
C LEU A 140 -19.17 12.00 6.88
N GLY A 141 -18.27 12.72 6.22
CA GLY A 141 -17.29 13.60 6.88
C GLY A 141 -16.28 12.85 7.76
N LEU A 142 -16.08 11.56 7.52
CA LEU A 142 -15.20 10.72 8.33
C LEU A 142 -13.74 10.76 7.84
N PRO A 143 -12.76 10.79 8.76
CA PRO A 143 -11.37 10.54 8.38
C PRO A 143 -11.22 9.09 7.89
N CYS A 144 -10.91 8.90 6.60
CA CYS A 144 -10.75 7.60 5.97
C CYS A 144 -9.41 6.91 6.34
N GLY A 145 -9.06 6.88 7.62
CA GLY A 145 -7.94 6.05 8.07
C GLY A 145 -8.29 4.55 7.94
N LEU A 146 -7.29 3.72 7.69
CA LEU A 146 -7.45 2.27 7.53
C LEU A 146 -8.11 1.64 8.78
N LYS A 147 -7.53 1.85 9.96
CA LYS A 147 -8.02 1.24 11.22
C LYS A 147 -9.46 1.67 11.57
N PRO A 148 -9.84 2.96 11.57
CA PRO A 148 -11.22 3.36 11.81
C PRO A 148 -12.23 2.74 10.83
N LEU A 149 -11.90 2.69 9.53
CA LEU A 149 -12.78 2.10 8.52
C LEU A 149 -12.89 0.58 8.64
N ALA A 150 -11.79 -0.10 8.93
CA ALA A 150 -11.78 -1.53 9.22
C ALA A 150 -12.72 -1.86 10.39
N ARG A 151 -12.61 -1.13 11.51
CA ARG A 151 -13.51 -1.32 12.68
C ARG A 151 -14.97 -1.07 12.32
N MET A 152 -15.26 -0.03 11.53
CA MET A 152 -16.63 0.31 11.13
C MET A 152 -17.34 -0.83 10.36
N VAL A 153 -16.58 -1.65 9.64
CA VAL A 153 -17.13 -2.80 8.89
C VAL A 153 -16.94 -4.14 9.63
N GLY A 154 -16.59 -4.10 10.92
CA GLY A 154 -16.47 -5.27 11.78
C GLY A 154 -15.17 -6.06 11.63
N LEU A 155 -14.16 -5.51 10.95
CA LEU A 155 -12.81 -6.09 10.93
C LEU A 155 -12.06 -5.71 12.23
N ARG A 156 -11.07 -6.54 12.59
CA ARG A 156 -10.28 -6.37 13.82
C ARG A 156 -8.84 -6.01 13.45
N PRO A 157 -8.51 -4.71 13.36
CA PRO A 157 -7.14 -4.31 13.10
C PRO A 157 -6.23 -4.62 14.28
N VAL A 158 -4.99 -5.00 13.98
CA VAL A 158 -3.89 -4.93 14.94
C VAL A 158 -3.51 -3.46 15.10
N GLU A 159 -3.31 -2.99 16.32
CA GLU A 159 -2.97 -1.59 16.61
C GLU A 159 -1.74 -1.52 17.49
N VAL A 160 -0.85 -0.59 17.15
CA VAL A 160 0.41 -0.34 17.84
C VAL A 160 0.53 1.16 18.12
N ASP A 161 1.40 1.52 19.06
CA ASP A 161 1.76 2.91 19.27
C ASP A 161 2.63 3.41 18.11
N ARG A 162 2.04 4.24 17.25
CA ARG A 162 2.68 4.76 16.03
C ARG A 162 3.92 5.59 16.31
N GLU A 163 3.99 6.27 17.47
CA GLU A 163 5.16 7.06 17.87
C GLU A 163 6.34 6.18 18.29
N ASN A 164 6.07 4.91 18.60
CA ASN A 164 7.02 3.96 19.13
C ASN A 164 7.10 2.66 18.29
N ILE A 165 6.75 2.70 17.00
CA ILE A 165 6.84 1.55 16.09
C ILE A 165 8.26 0.96 16.08
N HIS A 166 9.29 1.80 16.14
CA HIS A 166 10.70 1.40 16.23
C HIS A 166 11.06 0.59 17.50
N ARG A 167 10.14 0.51 18.48
CA ARG A 167 10.32 -0.28 19.71
C ARG A 167 9.64 -1.64 19.66
N LEU A 168 8.83 -1.91 18.64
CA LEU A 168 8.17 -3.19 18.47
C LEU A 168 9.21 -4.29 18.26
N SER A 169 8.93 -5.48 18.77
CA SER A 169 9.67 -6.67 18.37
C SER A 169 9.40 -6.97 16.89
N ALA A 170 10.31 -7.72 16.26
CA ALA A 170 10.14 -8.15 14.87
C ALA A 170 8.81 -8.89 14.64
N ALA A 171 8.39 -9.71 15.61
CA ALA A 171 7.12 -10.44 15.55
C ALA A 171 5.90 -9.51 15.60
N GLU A 172 5.90 -8.51 16.48
CA GLU A 172 4.81 -7.53 16.58
C GLU A 172 4.73 -6.64 15.33
N LEU A 173 5.88 -6.21 14.79
CA LEU A 173 5.94 -5.46 13.55
C LEU A 173 5.40 -6.28 12.38
N ALA A 174 5.82 -7.55 12.26
CA ALA A 174 5.35 -8.47 11.24
C ALA A 174 3.84 -8.71 11.32
N GLU A 175 3.30 -8.91 12.54
CA GLU A 175 1.85 -9.06 12.74
C GLU A 175 1.09 -7.78 12.34
N TYR A 176 1.63 -6.62 12.70
CA TYR A 176 1.03 -5.33 12.42
C TYR A 176 0.96 -5.01 10.91
N VAL A 177 2.09 -5.08 10.20
CA VAL A 177 2.14 -4.81 8.75
C VAL A 177 1.34 -5.85 7.95
N ALA A 178 1.36 -7.11 8.35
CA ALA A 178 0.51 -8.13 7.74
C ALA A 178 -0.98 -7.85 7.93
N SER A 179 -1.38 -7.40 9.13
CA SER A 179 -2.75 -6.97 9.40
C SER A 179 -3.17 -5.85 8.44
N ASP A 180 -2.33 -4.85 8.21
CA ASP A 180 -2.66 -3.73 7.33
C ASP A 180 -2.75 -4.11 5.85
N ALA A 181 -1.86 -4.97 5.35
CA ALA A 181 -2.00 -5.52 4.01
C ALA A 181 -3.32 -6.31 3.85
N VAL A 182 -3.68 -7.15 4.83
CA VAL A 182 -4.96 -7.90 4.81
C VAL A 182 -6.15 -6.96 4.81
N LEU A 183 -6.19 -5.98 5.72
CA LEU A 183 -7.30 -5.03 5.83
C LEU A 183 -7.47 -4.20 4.55
N THR A 184 -6.36 -3.78 3.94
CA THR A 184 -6.35 -3.03 2.70
C THR A 184 -7.02 -3.82 1.57
N ARG A 185 -6.65 -5.09 1.41
CA ARG A 185 -7.30 -6.01 0.45
C ARG A 185 -8.79 -6.19 0.77
N GLU A 186 -9.11 -6.50 2.02
CA GLU A 186 -10.49 -6.79 2.46
C GLU A 186 -11.43 -5.60 2.24
N LEU A 187 -10.99 -4.39 2.54
CA LEU A 187 -11.77 -3.18 2.31
C LEU A 187 -12.02 -2.93 0.81
N ALA A 188 -11.01 -3.14 -0.05
CA ALA A 188 -11.20 -3.02 -1.48
C ALA A 188 -12.23 -4.05 -2.02
N LEU A 189 -12.13 -5.31 -1.59
CA LEU A 189 -13.04 -6.38 -2.00
C LEU A 189 -14.49 -6.11 -1.56
N ARG A 190 -14.70 -5.60 -0.34
CA ARG A 190 -16.04 -5.20 0.15
C ARG A 190 -16.69 -4.09 -0.66
N ARG A 191 -15.90 -3.33 -1.42
CA ARG A 191 -16.36 -2.25 -2.30
C ARG A 191 -16.05 -2.52 -3.77
N TRP A 192 -15.82 -3.77 -4.15
CA TRP A 192 -15.27 -4.13 -5.45
C TRP A 192 -16.03 -3.53 -6.64
N ALA A 193 -17.36 -3.56 -6.62
CA ALA A 193 -18.21 -3.01 -7.68
C ALA A 193 -17.95 -1.51 -7.99
N ASN A 194 -17.46 -0.76 -7.00
CA ASN A 194 -17.02 0.63 -7.15
C ASN A 194 -15.50 0.72 -7.32
N ALA A 195 -14.75 -0.09 -6.58
CA ALA A 195 -13.29 -0.05 -6.55
C ALA A 195 -12.66 -0.41 -7.90
N CYS A 196 -13.24 -1.36 -8.65
CA CYS A 196 -12.70 -1.80 -9.93
C CYS A 196 -12.64 -0.68 -10.99
N ARG A 197 -13.50 0.35 -10.86
CA ARG A 197 -13.51 1.54 -11.74
C ARG A 197 -12.37 2.52 -11.43
N SER A 198 -11.70 2.33 -10.30
CA SER A 198 -10.59 3.16 -9.84
C SER A 198 -9.24 2.46 -10.02
N ILE A 199 -9.20 1.28 -10.66
CA ILE A 199 -7.95 0.62 -11.03
C ILE A 199 -7.19 1.53 -11.99
N ASP A 200 -5.92 1.72 -11.69
CA ASP A 200 -5.02 2.58 -12.45
C ASP A 200 -4.91 2.15 -13.92
N GLN A 201 -4.83 3.17 -14.78
CA GLN A 201 -4.57 3.03 -16.20
C GLN A 201 -3.32 3.85 -16.52
N LEU A 202 -2.23 3.18 -16.86
CA LEU A 202 -1.06 3.86 -17.41
C LEU A 202 -1.33 4.14 -18.88
N THR A 203 -1.75 5.36 -19.20
CA THR A 203 -1.77 5.88 -20.58
C THR A 203 -0.39 6.32 -21.02
#